data_AF-A0A517PDN5-F1
#
_entry.id   AF-A0A517PDN5-F1
#
_cell.length_a   1.000
_cell.length_b   1.000
_cell.length_c   1.000
_cell.angle_alpha   90.00
_cell.angle_beta   90.00
_cell.angle_gamma   90.00
#
_symmetry.space_group_name_H-M   'P 1'
#
loop_
_entity.id
_entity.type
_entity.pdbx_description
1 polymer ?
#
loop_
_entity_poly.entity_id
_entity_poly.type
_entity_poly.pdbx_seq_one_letter_code
_entity_poly.pdbx_strand_id
1 'polypeptide(L)'
;MPKNLRAINERLAATLSDLCGTADTIVLPGEPIRDSERYDRIVPWGVEPHTLRWLAENGVRPQVIASLPDSTAARAVNSRRWQWETEQALGLIAGEVVLCELLDDLAAVLDALAKYPRGWVLKAEHGGSGRGLRFGMGPFSEADAKWAHGVFQRGLCVTAEPRDDRAREYSAHLTIRDDSVTFDGVCFLHSTPTGRFRSAEPLSRLSPALLDAVPIWTAVGERARESGYRGPMGVDAAAAWGVVERPVRDVNARWTMGRIALATGREVRNP
;
A
#
# COMPACT_ATOMS: atom_id res chain seq x y z
N MET A 1 9.69 15.16 -10.92
CA MET A 1 9.11 14.47 -9.74
C MET A 1 8.37 15.49 -8.86
N PRO A 2 7.21 15.16 -8.26
CA PRO A 2 6.51 16.04 -7.31
C PRO A 2 7.39 16.51 -6.13
N LYS A 3 7.27 17.78 -5.71
CA LYS A 3 8.10 18.40 -4.64
C LYS A 3 8.09 17.61 -3.32
N ASN A 4 6.94 17.07 -2.95
CA ASN A 4 6.75 16.27 -1.74
C ASN A 4 7.53 14.96 -1.74
N LEU A 5 7.66 14.30 -2.90
CA LEU A 5 8.42 13.06 -3.02
C LEU A 5 9.95 13.32 -2.92
N ARG A 6 10.43 14.49 -3.36
CA ARG A 6 11.85 14.87 -3.20
C ARG A 6 12.23 14.99 -1.72
N ALA A 7 11.42 15.73 -0.94
CA ALA A 7 11.66 15.92 0.49
C ALA A 7 11.60 14.61 1.30
N ILE A 8 10.76 13.65 0.90
CA ILE A 8 10.71 12.31 1.52
C ILE A 8 12.03 11.58 1.27
N ASN A 9 12.50 11.57 0.02
CA ASN A 9 13.73 10.84 -0.32
C ASN A 9 14.97 11.46 0.33
N GLU A 10 15.09 12.79 0.37
CA GLU A 10 16.21 13.46 1.06
C GLU A 10 16.31 13.08 2.54
N ARG A 11 15.17 12.96 3.23
CA ARG A 11 15.11 12.57 4.64
C ARG A 11 15.36 11.08 4.86
N LEU A 12 14.87 10.24 3.96
CA LEU A 12 15.10 8.80 4.01
C LEU A 12 16.51 8.41 3.57
N ALA A 13 17.23 9.28 2.87
CA ALA A 13 18.57 9.03 2.35
C ALA A 13 19.50 8.40 3.39
N ALA A 14 19.63 9.02 4.57
CA ALA A 14 20.49 8.54 5.64
C ALA A 14 20.06 7.16 6.17
N THR A 15 18.76 6.92 6.30
CA THR A 15 18.22 5.62 6.74
C THR A 15 18.42 4.53 5.69
N LEU A 16 18.28 4.89 4.42
CA LEU A 16 18.53 3.99 3.30
C LEU A 16 20.02 3.68 3.17
N SER A 17 20.91 4.63 3.49
CA SER A 17 22.37 4.42 3.45
C SER A 17 22.81 3.29 4.37
N ASP A 18 22.14 3.12 5.51
CA ASP A 18 22.39 1.99 6.42
C ASP A 18 22.02 0.63 5.82
N LEU A 19 21.15 0.60 4.80
CA LEU A 19 20.76 -0.62 4.06
C LEU A 19 21.68 -0.93 2.88
N CYS A 20 22.51 0.03 2.52
CA CYS A 20 23.39 -0.03 1.37
C CYS A 20 24.76 -0.58 1.80
N GLY A 21 25.25 -1.59 1.10
CA GLY A 21 26.63 -2.05 1.23
C GLY A 21 27.62 -0.97 0.79
N THR A 22 28.91 -1.17 1.07
CA THR A 22 29.97 -0.20 0.70
C THR A 22 30.10 0.07 -0.80
N ALA A 23 29.46 -0.75 -1.65
CA ALA A 23 29.44 -0.61 -3.11
C ALA A 23 28.10 -0.06 -3.64
N ASP A 24 27.11 0.15 -2.78
CA ASP A 24 25.78 0.63 -3.18
C ASP A 24 25.76 2.16 -3.20
N THR A 25 25.13 2.73 -4.25
CA THR A 25 24.87 4.18 -4.33
C THR A 25 23.38 4.45 -4.17
N ILE A 26 23.05 5.41 -3.31
CA ILE A 26 21.69 5.97 -3.21
C ILE A 26 21.62 7.22 -4.06
N VAL A 27 20.61 7.28 -4.92
CA VAL A 27 20.35 8.47 -5.73
C VAL A 27 19.08 9.16 -5.25
N LEU A 28 19.23 10.45 -4.93
CA LEU A 28 18.12 11.27 -4.50
C LEU A 28 17.43 11.98 -5.67
N PRO A 29 16.12 12.27 -5.57
CA PRO A 29 15.40 12.90 -6.66
C PRO A 29 15.90 14.28 -7.04
N GLY A 30 16.31 14.42 -8.30
CA GLY A 30 16.87 15.67 -8.82
C GLY A 30 18.38 15.65 -8.94
N GLU A 31 19.04 14.63 -8.38
CA GLU A 31 20.42 14.33 -8.74
C GLU A 31 20.42 13.50 -10.03
N PRO A 32 21.26 13.85 -11.02
CA PRO A 32 21.47 12.98 -12.17
C PRO A 32 22.11 11.66 -11.72
N ILE A 33 21.66 10.54 -12.28
CA ILE A 33 22.33 9.24 -12.09
C ILE A 33 23.60 9.26 -12.95
N ARG A 34 24.67 9.82 -12.41
CA ARG A 34 26.00 9.80 -13.05
C ARG A 34 26.56 8.37 -13.00
N ASP A 35 27.28 7.98 -14.05
CA ASP A 35 27.92 6.68 -14.18
C ASP A 35 26.97 5.49 -13.97
N SER A 36 25.75 5.56 -14.53
CA SER A 36 24.72 4.52 -14.39
C SER A 36 25.18 3.11 -14.80
N GLU A 37 26.23 3.02 -15.62
CA GLU A 37 26.87 1.77 -16.03
C GLU A 37 27.52 1.02 -14.88
N ARG A 38 27.81 1.69 -13.77
CA ARG A 38 28.38 1.09 -12.56
C ARG A 38 27.34 0.41 -11.67
N TYR A 39 26.05 0.60 -11.92
CA TYR A 39 24.99 0.05 -11.09
C TYR A 39 24.39 -1.19 -11.74
N ASP A 40 24.49 -2.30 -11.04
CA ASP A 40 23.85 -3.56 -11.44
C ASP A 40 22.38 -3.62 -11.01
N ARG A 41 21.94 -2.70 -10.13
CA ARG A 41 20.56 -2.65 -9.63
C ARG A 41 20.12 -1.23 -9.24
N ILE A 42 18.85 -0.93 -9.45
CA ILE A 42 18.15 0.23 -8.87
C ILE A 42 16.91 -0.25 -8.14
N VAL A 43 16.59 0.38 -7.00
CA VAL A 43 15.45 0.02 -6.17
C VAL A 43 14.60 1.26 -5.91
N PRO A 44 13.61 1.56 -6.77
CA PRO A 44 12.76 2.72 -6.55
C PRO A 44 11.78 2.46 -5.41
N TRP A 45 11.33 3.55 -4.77
CA TRP A 45 10.28 3.49 -3.75
C TRP A 45 9.02 2.78 -4.26
N GLY A 46 8.57 3.16 -5.46
CA GLY A 46 7.47 2.51 -6.16
C GLY A 46 7.70 2.58 -7.67
N VAL A 47 7.23 1.55 -8.38
CA VAL A 47 7.40 1.45 -9.83
C VAL A 47 6.14 1.94 -10.52
N GLU A 48 6.16 3.20 -10.93
CA GLU A 48 5.11 3.84 -11.70
C GLU A 48 5.64 4.31 -13.05
N PRO A 49 4.78 4.55 -14.06
CA PRO A 49 5.22 5.03 -15.37
C PRO A 49 6.10 6.28 -15.32
N HIS A 50 5.84 7.18 -14.36
CA HIS A 50 6.64 8.39 -14.19
C HIS A 50 8.03 8.09 -13.60
N THR A 51 8.16 7.09 -12.73
CA THR A 51 9.44 6.62 -12.20
C THR A 51 10.29 6.02 -13.33
N LEU A 52 9.67 5.16 -14.15
CA LEU A 52 10.35 4.52 -15.28
C LEU A 52 10.85 5.56 -16.30
N ARG A 53 10.00 6.54 -16.66
CA ARG A 53 10.41 7.66 -17.51
C ARG A 53 11.56 8.46 -16.92
N TRP A 54 11.47 8.80 -15.62
CA TRP A 54 12.54 9.55 -14.96
C TRP A 54 13.87 8.79 -14.98
N LEU A 55 13.87 7.48 -14.73
CA LEU A 55 15.08 6.66 -14.80
C LEU A 55 15.68 6.65 -16.22
N ALA A 56 14.85 6.50 -17.25
CA ALA A 56 15.29 6.55 -18.64
C ALA A 56 15.86 7.92 -19.02
N GLU A 57 15.19 9.01 -18.64
CA GLU A 57 15.62 10.40 -18.87
C GLU A 57 16.93 10.75 -18.13
N ASN A 58 17.26 10.02 -17.06
CA ASN A 58 18.48 10.23 -16.25
C ASN A 58 19.56 9.17 -16.55
N GLY A 59 19.49 8.52 -17.71
CA GLY A 59 20.59 7.72 -18.25
C GLY A 59 20.71 6.31 -17.66
N VAL A 60 19.71 5.79 -16.95
CA VAL A 60 19.73 4.41 -16.45
C VAL A 60 19.64 3.43 -17.62
N ARG A 61 20.52 2.42 -17.61
CA ARG A 61 20.56 1.37 -18.63
C ARG A 61 19.19 0.67 -18.79
N PRO A 62 18.68 0.48 -20.03
CA PRO A 62 17.40 -0.20 -20.26
C PRO A 62 17.28 -1.57 -19.59
N GLN A 63 18.38 -2.33 -19.49
CA GLN A 63 18.41 -3.65 -18.84
C GLN A 63 18.15 -3.55 -17.33
N VAL A 64 18.67 -2.50 -16.68
CA VAL A 64 18.41 -2.24 -15.25
C VAL A 64 16.96 -1.81 -15.04
N ILE A 65 16.42 -0.97 -15.93
CA ILE A 65 14.99 -0.59 -15.89
C ILE A 65 14.09 -1.81 -16.10
N ALA A 66 14.43 -2.68 -17.05
CA ALA A 66 13.68 -3.91 -17.35
C ALA A 66 13.72 -4.94 -16.20
N SER A 67 14.69 -4.83 -15.28
CA SER A 67 14.76 -5.68 -14.08
C SER A 67 13.83 -5.22 -12.94
N LEU A 68 13.23 -4.03 -13.07
CA LEU A 68 12.30 -3.51 -12.07
C LEU A 68 10.96 -4.26 -12.12
N PRO A 69 10.21 -4.28 -11.00
CA PRO A 69 8.82 -4.73 -10.98
C PRO A 69 8.01 -4.13 -12.13
N ASP A 70 7.16 -4.94 -12.79
CA ASP A 70 6.26 -4.41 -13.82
C ASP A 70 5.31 -3.38 -13.20
N SER A 71 5.37 -2.14 -13.72
CA SER A 71 4.50 -1.04 -13.26
C SER A 71 3.01 -1.34 -13.45
N THR A 72 2.65 -2.16 -14.43
CA THR A 72 1.27 -2.55 -14.69
C THR A 72 0.79 -3.52 -13.62
N ALA A 73 1.57 -4.58 -13.36
CA ALA A 73 1.30 -5.50 -12.25
C ALA A 73 1.28 -4.79 -10.89
N ALA A 74 2.24 -3.88 -10.64
CA ALA A 74 2.27 -3.09 -9.41
C ALA A 74 1.01 -2.23 -9.27
N ARG A 75 0.59 -1.56 -10.35
CA ARG A 75 -0.65 -0.76 -10.35
C ARG A 75 -1.88 -1.63 -10.11
N ALA A 76 -1.97 -2.80 -10.74
CA ALA A 76 -3.06 -3.73 -10.55
C ALA A 76 -3.15 -4.20 -9.09
N VAL A 77 -2.04 -4.63 -8.48
CA VAL A 77 -2.02 -5.08 -7.09
C VAL A 77 -2.32 -3.94 -6.09
N ASN A 78 -1.97 -2.69 -6.42
CA ASN A 78 -2.35 -1.50 -5.65
C ASN A 78 -3.81 -1.02 -5.93
N SER A 79 -4.62 -1.77 -6.69
CA SER A 79 -6.02 -1.44 -6.95
C SER A 79 -6.92 -1.97 -5.84
N ARG A 80 -7.90 -1.15 -5.42
CA ARG A 80 -8.99 -1.63 -4.56
C ARG A 80 -9.83 -2.73 -5.20
N ARG A 81 -9.91 -2.76 -6.54
CA ARG A 81 -10.58 -3.85 -7.26
C ARG A 81 -9.87 -5.17 -7.03
N TRP A 82 -8.57 -5.20 -7.31
CA TRP A 82 -7.74 -6.37 -7.09
C TRP A 82 -7.76 -6.83 -5.63
N GLN A 83 -7.69 -5.88 -4.70
CA GLN A 83 -7.80 -6.18 -3.27
C GLN A 83 -9.16 -6.82 -2.96
N TRP A 84 -10.27 -6.19 -3.36
CA TRP A 84 -11.62 -6.72 -3.13
C TRP A 84 -11.80 -8.13 -3.70
N GLU A 85 -11.35 -8.38 -4.94
CA GLU A 85 -11.40 -9.71 -5.58
C GLU A 85 -10.56 -10.74 -4.80
N THR A 86 -9.37 -10.35 -4.35
CA THR A 86 -8.49 -11.21 -3.54
C THR A 86 -9.13 -11.55 -2.20
N GLU A 87 -9.72 -10.57 -1.53
CA GLU A 87 -10.37 -10.76 -0.25
C GLU A 87 -11.63 -11.63 -0.35
N GLN A 88 -12.43 -11.45 -1.40
CA GLN A 88 -13.56 -12.34 -1.71
C GLN A 88 -13.07 -13.78 -1.94
N ALA A 89 -12.04 -13.97 -2.77
CA ALA A 89 -11.52 -15.29 -3.11
C ALA A 89 -10.92 -16.04 -1.90
N LEU A 90 -10.41 -15.29 -0.92
CA LEU A 90 -9.88 -15.83 0.33
C LEU A 90 -10.93 -15.90 1.46
N GLY A 91 -12.18 -15.48 1.20
CA GLY A 91 -13.26 -15.49 2.20
C GLY A 91 -13.02 -14.53 3.38
N LEU A 92 -12.30 -13.43 3.16
CA LEU A 92 -11.90 -12.47 4.21
C LEU A 92 -12.93 -11.36 4.45
N ILE A 93 -13.91 -11.23 3.57
CA ILE A 93 -15.01 -10.27 3.67
C ILE A 93 -16.34 -10.98 3.46
N ALA A 94 -17.36 -10.60 4.24
CA ALA A 94 -18.69 -11.22 4.22
C ALA A 94 -19.76 -10.23 3.68
N GLY A 95 -19.35 -9.36 2.76
CA GLY A 95 -20.21 -8.35 2.15
C GLY A 95 -20.23 -6.99 2.85
N GLU A 96 -19.45 -6.78 3.92
CA GLU A 96 -19.31 -5.43 4.50
C GLU A 96 -18.52 -4.47 3.60
N VAL A 97 -17.56 -5.00 2.84
CA VAL A 97 -16.80 -4.23 1.85
C VAL A 97 -17.44 -4.44 0.48
N VAL A 98 -17.97 -3.37 -0.10
CA VAL A 98 -18.64 -3.42 -1.39
C VAL A 98 -17.86 -2.63 -2.42
N LEU A 99 -17.64 -3.23 -3.59
CA LEU A 99 -17.07 -2.55 -4.75
C LEU A 99 -18.20 -1.95 -5.59
N CYS A 100 -18.14 -0.64 -5.83
CA CYS A 100 -19.10 0.11 -6.61
C CYS A 100 -18.43 0.66 -7.87
N GLU A 101 -19.11 0.57 -9.00
CA GLU A 101 -18.69 1.14 -10.29
C GLU A 101 -19.67 2.20 -10.80
N LEU A 102 -20.84 2.29 -10.16
CA LEU A 102 -21.92 3.21 -10.50
C LEU A 102 -22.42 3.95 -9.26
N LEU A 103 -23.04 5.10 -9.49
CA LEU A 103 -23.52 5.98 -8.42
C LEU A 103 -24.73 5.39 -7.67
N ASP A 104 -25.64 4.75 -8.40
CA ASP A 104 -26.85 4.17 -7.83
C ASP A 104 -26.52 3.01 -6.87
N ASP A 105 -25.55 2.16 -7.25
CA ASP A 105 -25.03 1.10 -6.39
C ASP A 105 -24.44 1.68 -5.10
N LEU A 106 -23.67 2.77 -5.22
CA LEU A 106 -23.01 3.39 -4.09
C LEU A 106 -24.03 4.00 -3.10
N ALA A 107 -25.08 4.65 -3.59
CA ALA A 107 -26.12 5.20 -2.72
C ALA A 107 -26.82 4.10 -1.90
N ALA A 108 -27.22 3.00 -2.56
CA ALA A 108 -27.87 1.87 -1.89
C ALA A 108 -26.94 1.20 -0.84
N VAL A 109 -25.65 1.08 -1.15
CA VAL A 109 -24.65 0.56 -0.20
C VAL A 109 -24.51 1.47 1.01
N LEU A 110 -24.45 2.79 0.81
CA LEU A 110 -24.31 3.73 1.92
C LEU A 110 -25.53 3.72 2.86
N ASP A 111 -26.73 3.54 2.33
CA ASP A 111 -27.94 3.34 3.13
C ASP A 111 -27.83 2.06 3.98
N ALA A 112 -27.34 0.96 3.39
CA ALA A 112 -27.09 -0.27 4.12
C ALA A 112 -25.99 -0.13 5.20
N LEU A 113 -25.00 0.75 4.97
CA LEU A 113 -23.95 1.08 5.93
C LEU A 113 -24.40 2.07 7.01
N ALA A 114 -25.53 2.75 6.86
CA ALA A 114 -26.04 3.71 7.84
C ALA A 114 -26.34 3.08 9.22
N LYS A 115 -26.51 1.75 9.27
CA LYS A 115 -26.66 0.98 10.52
C LYS A 115 -25.40 0.98 11.40
N TYR A 116 -24.23 1.27 10.82
CA TYR A 116 -22.98 1.29 11.58
C TYR A 116 -22.82 2.62 12.32
N PRO A 117 -22.60 2.60 13.64
CA PRO A 117 -22.64 3.81 14.49
C PRO A 117 -21.51 4.79 14.21
N ARG A 118 -20.48 4.39 13.46
CA ARG A 118 -19.33 5.24 13.08
C ARG A 118 -19.36 5.67 11.62
N GLY A 119 -20.44 5.33 10.92
CA GLY A 119 -20.64 5.61 9.52
C GLY A 119 -19.74 4.75 8.63
N TRP A 120 -19.33 5.36 7.53
CA TRP A 120 -18.71 4.67 6.41
C TRP A 120 -17.41 5.36 6.00
N VAL A 121 -16.58 4.62 5.27
CA VAL A 121 -15.45 5.16 4.52
C VAL A 121 -15.54 4.70 3.06
N LEU A 122 -15.33 5.65 2.15
CA LEU A 122 -15.16 5.38 0.73
C LEU A 122 -13.70 5.48 0.36
N LYS A 123 -13.22 4.54 -0.45
CA LYS A 123 -11.86 4.53 -0.98
C LYS A 123 -11.91 4.43 -2.50
N ALA A 124 -11.32 5.40 -3.20
CA ALA A 124 -11.10 5.30 -4.63
C ALA A 124 -10.14 4.14 -4.96
N GLU A 125 -10.26 3.60 -6.17
CA GLU A 125 -9.47 2.46 -6.66
C GLU A 125 -7.96 2.61 -6.44
N HIS A 126 -7.43 3.79 -6.75
CA HIS A 126 -6.03 4.13 -6.50
C HIS A 126 -5.98 5.35 -5.58
N GLY A 127 -5.86 5.10 -4.29
CA GLY A 127 -5.72 6.12 -3.25
C GLY A 127 -4.31 6.14 -2.69
N GLY A 128 -3.63 7.30 -2.73
CA GLY A 128 -2.26 7.43 -2.24
C GLY A 128 -2.17 8.43 -1.08
N SER A 129 -1.64 7.99 0.07
CA SER A 129 -1.38 8.83 1.25
C SER A 129 -2.64 9.55 1.78
N GLY A 130 -3.76 8.83 1.89
CA GLY A 130 -5.05 9.38 2.34
C GLY A 130 -5.80 10.22 1.31
N ARG A 131 -5.21 10.46 0.12
CA ARG A 131 -5.93 11.06 -1.00
C ARG A 131 -6.83 10.01 -1.64
N GLY A 132 -8.10 10.33 -1.81
CA GLY A 132 -9.10 9.38 -2.31
C GLY A 132 -9.89 8.66 -1.21
N LEU A 133 -9.78 9.12 0.04
CA LEU A 133 -10.67 8.72 1.12
C LEU A 133 -11.79 9.75 1.31
N ARG A 134 -13.00 9.25 1.61
CA ARG A 134 -14.12 10.03 2.13
C ARG A 134 -14.66 9.34 3.36
N PHE A 135 -15.00 10.13 4.37
CA PHE A 135 -15.62 9.63 5.59
C PHE A 135 -16.96 10.35 5.72
N GLY A 136 -18.00 9.62 6.10
CA GLY A 136 -19.31 10.19 6.28
C GLY A 136 -20.08 9.52 7.40
N MET A 137 -21.05 10.27 7.91
CA MET A 137 -22.06 9.83 8.86
C MET A 137 -23.42 10.05 8.20
N GLY A 138 -24.24 9.01 8.10
CA GLY A 138 -25.56 9.12 7.49
C GLY A 138 -25.51 9.24 5.95
N PRO A 139 -26.47 9.98 5.35
CA PRO A 139 -26.78 9.86 3.93
C PRO A 139 -25.69 10.42 3.01
N PHE A 140 -25.72 9.94 1.77
CA PHE A 140 -24.76 10.29 0.72
C PHE A 140 -24.88 11.76 0.31
N SER A 141 -23.84 12.57 0.57
CA SER A 141 -23.87 14.01 0.25
C SER A 141 -23.69 14.28 -1.25
N GLU A 142 -24.18 15.42 -1.74
CA GLU A 142 -23.94 15.85 -3.14
C GLU A 142 -22.44 15.96 -3.47
N ALA A 143 -21.62 16.37 -2.50
CA ALA A 143 -20.17 16.49 -2.67
C ALA A 143 -19.50 15.11 -2.85
N ASP A 144 -19.94 14.10 -2.08
CA ASP A 144 -19.45 12.73 -2.20
C ASP A 144 -19.94 12.08 -3.50
N ALA A 145 -21.19 12.35 -3.89
CA ALA A 145 -21.74 11.90 -5.16
C ALA A 145 -20.97 12.47 -6.36
N LYS A 146 -20.69 13.77 -6.37
CA LYS A 146 -19.89 14.42 -7.41
C LYS A 146 -18.46 13.85 -7.47
N TRP A 147 -17.86 13.57 -6.32
CA TRP A 147 -16.54 12.94 -6.25
C TRP A 147 -16.56 11.52 -6.83
N ALA A 148 -17.50 10.69 -6.40
CA ALA A 148 -17.65 9.30 -6.87
C ALA A 148 -17.94 9.26 -8.38
N HIS A 149 -18.84 10.10 -8.86
CA HIS A 149 -19.13 10.24 -10.28
C HIS A 149 -17.86 10.55 -11.10
N GLY A 150 -17.01 11.46 -10.61
CA GLY A 150 -15.73 11.74 -11.25
C GLY A 150 -14.76 10.56 -11.22
N VAL A 151 -14.84 9.65 -10.24
CA VAL A 151 -14.08 8.38 -10.23
C VAL A 151 -14.61 7.44 -11.30
N PHE A 152 -15.92 7.23 -11.37
CA PHE A 152 -16.57 6.33 -12.32
C PHE A 152 -16.41 6.79 -13.77
N GLN A 153 -16.46 8.10 -14.05
CA GLN A 153 -16.20 8.64 -15.40
C GLN A 153 -14.80 8.31 -15.95
N ARG A 154 -13.85 7.94 -15.09
CA ARG A 154 -12.51 7.48 -15.48
C ARG A 154 -12.41 5.97 -15.62
N GLY A 155 -13.52 5.23 -15.51
CA GLY A 155 -13.55 3.77 -15.52
C GLY A 155 -12.95 3.13 -14.28
N LEU A 156 -12.90 3.87 -13.16
CA LEU A 156 -12.35 3.39 -11.88
C LEU A 156 -13.48 3.07 -10.90
N CYS A 157 -13.19 2.23 -9.90
CA CYS A 157 -14.14 1.87 -8.86
C CYS A 157 -13.97 2.66 -7.55
N VAL A 158 -14.99 2.56 -6.69
CA VAL A 158 -14.95 2.99 -5.29
C VAL A 158 -15.31 1.78 -4.42
N THR A 159 -14.55 1.56 -3.35
CA THR A 159 -14.95 0.61 -2.30
C THR A 159 -15.59 1.37 -1.16
N ALA A 160 -16.71 0.84 -0.65
CA ALA A 160 -17.42 1.34 0.51
C ALA A 160 -17.36 0.28 1.61
N GLU A 161 -16.98 0.70 2.82
CA GLU A 161 -16.86 -0.19 3.98
C GLU A 161 -17.31 0.53 5.27
N PRO A 162 -17.74 -0.21 6.31
CA PRO A 162 -17.97 0.34 7.63
C PRO A 162 -16.69 0.99 8.16
N ARG A 163 -16.84 2.09 8.89
CA ARG A 163 -15.70 2.69 9.56
C ARG A 163 -15.34 1.92 10.83
N ASP A 164 -14.21 1.24 10.80
CA ASP A 164 -13.68 0.51 11.96
C ASP A 164 -13.34 1.39 13.17
N ASP A 165 -13.37 0.76 14.34
CA ASP A 165 -13.08 1.34 15.63
C ASP A 165 -11.65 0.98 16.11
N ARG A 166 -10.85 1.99 16.48
CA ARG A 166 -9.71 1.92 17.43
C ARG A 166 -8.84 0.65 17.47
N ALA A 167 -8.65 -0.01 16.34
CA ALA A 167 -7.77 -1.15 16.22
C ALA A 167 -6.30 -0.69 16.22
N ARG A 168 -5.44 -1.55 16.75
CA ARG A 168 -4.00 -1.41 16.54
C ARG A 168 -3.71 -1.74 15.08
N GLU A 169 -2.98 -0.85 14.43
CA GLU A 169 -2.63 -0.98 13.03
C GLU A 169 -1.28 -1.67 12.90
N TYR A 170 -1.20 -2.64 11.99
CA TYR A 170 0.02 -3.38 11.68
C TYR A 170 0.25 -3.36 10.17
N SER A 171 1.49 -3.58 9.75
CA SER A 171 1.84 -3.81 8.34
C SER A 171 2.68 -5.07 8.26
N ALA A 172 2.14 -6.12 7.65
CA ALA A 172 2.88 -7.31 7.30
C ALA A 172 3.65 -7.08 6.00
N HIS A 173 4.89 -7.55 5.94
CA HIS A 173 5.75 -7.32 4.78
C HIS A 173 6.18 -8.63 4.13
N LEU A 174 6.13 -8.61 2.79
CA LEU A 174 6.40 -9.75 1.95
C LEU A 174 7.40 -9.38 0.85
N THR A 175 8.17 -10.36 0.40
CA THR A 175 9.03 -10.28 -0.78
C THR A 175 8.54 -11.29 -1.79
N ILE A 176 8.09 -10.79 -2.94
CA ILE A 176 7.51 -11.61 -4.01
C ILE A 176 8.54 -11.79 -5.12
N ARG A 177 8.85 -13.05 -5.44
CA ARG A 177 9.72 -13.49 -6.54
C ARG A 177 8.94 -14.37 -7.51
N ASP A 178 9.56 -14.83 -8.59
CA ASP A 178 8.90 -15.68 -9.59
C ASP A 178 8.35 -16.98 -9.02
N ASP A 179 9.13 -17.59 -8.13
CA ASP A 179 8.92 -18.93 -7.62
C ASP A 179 8.47 -18.95 -6.15
N SER A 180 8.44 -17.81 -5.47
CA SER A 180 8.31 -17.77 -4.02
C SER A 180 7.73 -16.45 -3.50
N VAL A 181 6.99 -16.59 -2.39
CA VAL A 181 6.58 -15.48 -1.53
C VAL A 181 7.25 -15.69 -0.17
N THR A 182 8.10 -14.75 0.23
CA THR A 182 8.75 -14.76 1.54
C THR A 182 8.03 -13.80 2.48
N PHE A 183 7.66 -14.25 3.68
CA PHE A 183 7.23 -13.38 4.76
C PHE A 183 8.45 -12.80 5.48
N ASP A 184 8.53 -11.47 5.55
CA ASP A 184 9.71 -10.77 6.06
C ASP A 184 9.54 -10.24 7.48
N GLY A 185 8.30 -10.07 7.96
CA GLY A 185 8.01 -9.58 9.30
C GLY A 185 6.80 -8.67 9.37
N VAL A 186 6.56 -8.10 10.56
CA VAL A 186 5.45 -7.17 10.82
C VAL A 186 5.98 -5.91 11.48
N CYS A 187 5.44 -4.77 11.08
CA CYS A 187 5.59 -3.50 11.78
C CYS A 187 4.31 -3.14 12.53
N PHE A 188 4.45 -2.52 13.70
CA PHE A 188 3.39 -1.73 14.31
C PHE A 188 3.32 -0.36 13.61
N LEU A 189 2.11 0.07 13.25
CA LEU A 189 1.88 1.36 12.62
C LEU A 189 1.32 2.35 13.64
N HIS A 190 2.06 3.42 13.89
CA HIS A 190 1.60 4.53 14.69
C HIS A 190 0.90 5.55 13.78
N SER A 191 -0.37 5.82 14.06
CA SER A 191 -1.19 6.79 13.31
C SER A 191 -1.74 7.88 14.25
N THR A 192 -2.03 9.07 13.72
CA THR A 192 -2.77 10.10 14.46
C THR A 192 -4.23 9.66 14.68
N PRO A 193 -4.99 10.28 15.59
CA PRO A 193 -6.44 10.03 15.72
C PRO A 193 -7.23 10.28 14.42
N THR A 194 -6.68 11.08 13.51
CA THR A 194 -7.23 11.35 12.17
C THR A 194 -6.76 10.36 11.10
N GLY A 195 -6.04 9.30 11.47
CA GLY A 195 -5.57 8.26 10.56
C GLY A 195 -4.31 8.62 9.76
N ARG A 196 -3.61 9.69 10.10
CA ARG A 196 -2.36 10.07 9.42
C ARG A 196 -1.20 9.24 9.97
N PHE A 197 -0.47 8.56 9.10
CA PHE A 197 0.76 7.86 9.45
C PHE A 197 1.74 8.75 10.24
N ARG A 198 2.29 8.23 11.33
CA ARG A 198 3.32 8.87 12.17
C ARG A 198 4.62 8.09 12.18
N SER A 199 4.57 6.77 12.29
CA SER A 199 5.77 5.94 12.23
C SER A 199 5.45 4.47 12.02
N ALA A 200 6.46 3.71 11.60
CA ALA A 200 6.43 2.26 11.52
C ALA A 200 7.57 1.70 12.39
N GLU A 201 7.22 0.80 13.30
CA GLU A 201 8.14 0.18 14.26
C GLU A 201 8.20 -1.33 14.02
N PRO A 202 9.39 -1.91 13.74
CA PRO A 202 9.51 -3.34 13.47
C PRO A 202 9.26 -4.15 14.75
N LEU A 203 8.45 -5.20 14.66
CA LEU A 203 8.20 -6.08 15.80
C LEU A 203 9.25 -7.18 15.89
N SER A 204 9.93 -7.24 17.03
CA SER A 204 10.89 -8.32 17.33
C SER A 204 10.21 -9.65 17.68
N ARG A 205 8.94 -9.62 18.09
CA ARG A 205 8.14 -10.81 18.40
C ARG A 205 6.69 -10.60 17.99
N LEU A 206 6.12 -11.60 17.32
CA LEU A 206 4.71 -11.62 16.95
C LEU A 206 3.87 -12.21 18.09
N SER A 207 2.70 -11.62 18.32
CA SER A 207 1.68 -12.23 19.18
C SER A 207 1.06 -13.46 18.47
N PRO A 208 0.41 -14.38 19.20
CA PRO A 208 -0.30 -15.51 18.59
C PRO A 208 -1.26 -15.07 17.47
N ALA A 209 -2.04 -14.02 17.70
CA ALA A 209 -2.95 -13.46 16.71
C ALA A 209 -2.27 -13.01 15.41
N LEU A 210 -1.08 -12.43 15.50
CA LEU A 210 -0.31 -12.02 14.32
C LEU A 210 0.32 -13.23 13.63
N LEU A 211 0.73 -14.26 14.38
CA LEU A 211 1.22 -15.52 13.80
C LEU A 211 0.11 -16.24 13.02
N ASP A 212 -1.10 -16.27 13.56
CA ASP A 212 -2.27 -16.89 12.92
C ASP A 212 -2.66 -16.17 11.60
N ALA A 213 -2.31 -14.88 11.47
CA ALA A 213 -2.55 -14.10 10.26
C ALA A 213 -1.46 -14.29 9.17
N VAL A 214 -0.30 -14.86 9.49
CA VAL A 214 0.81 -15.05 8.52
C VAL A 214 0.36 -15.84 7.28
N PRO A 215 -0.34 -16.99 7.40
CA PRO A 215 -0.82 -17.72 6.23
C PRO A 215 -1.74 -16.89 5.32
N ILE A 216 -2.56 -16.01 5.90
CA ILE A 216 -3.44 -15.11 5.13
C ILE A 216 -2.61 -14.11 4.33
N TRP A 217 -1.63 -13.45 4.96
CA TRP A 217 -0.76 -12.51 4.26
C TRP A 217 0.08 -13.19 3.18
N THR A 218 0.60 -14.39 3.44
CA THR A 218 1.30 -15.17 2.42
C THR A 218 0.39 -15.51 1.25
N ALA A 219 -0.87 -15.91 1.48
CA ALA A 219 -1.84 -16.18 0.41
C ALA A 219 -2.17 -14.93 -0.42
N VAL A 220 -2.26 -13.75 0.21
CA VAL A 220 -2.41 -12.46 -0.49
C VAL A 220 -1.16 -12.17 -1.35
N GLY A 221 0.04 -12.48 -0.85
CA GLY A 221 1.28 -12.39 -1.62
C GLY A 221 1.32 -13.34 -2.81
N GLU A 222 0.81 -14.57 -2.67
CA GLU A 222 0.73 -15.54 -3.77
C GLU A 222 -0.21 -15.05 -4.87
N ARG A 223 -1.36 -14.49 -4.51
CA ARG A 223 -2.27 -13.84 -5.49
C ARG A 223 -1.59 -12.69 -6.23
N ALA A 224 -0.78 -11.89 -5.53
CA ALA A 224 -0.02 -10.81 -6.16
C ALA A 224 1.05 -11.37 -7.11
N ARG A 225 1.73 -12.47 -6.74
CA ARG A 225 2.68 -13.18 -7.59
C ARG A 225 2.04 -13.71 -8.87
N GLU A 226 0.86 -14.33 -8.76
CA GLU A 226 0.06 -14.84 -9.87
C GLU A 226 -0.43 -13.70 -10.78
N SER A 227 -0.64 -12.51 -10.21
CA SER A 227 -0.94 -11.27 -10.96
C SER A 227 0.29 -10.66 -11.64
N GLY A 228 1.43 -11.35 -11.63
CA GLY A 228 2.68 -10.92 -12.25
C GLY A 228 3.52 -9.95 -11.43
N TYR A 229 3.10 -9.61 -10.20
CA TYR A 229 3.88 -8.68 -9.38
C TYR A 229 5.13 -9.33 -8.82
N ARG A 230 6.22 -8.57 -8.77
CA ARG A 230 7.50 -8.94 -8.15
C ARG A 230 7.98 -7.77 -7.32
N GLY A 231 8.67 -8.03 -6.23
CA GLY A 231 9.20 -7.00 -5.35
C GLY A 231 8.53 -6.97 -3.97
N PRO A 232 8.76 -5.90 -3.20
CA PRO A 232 8.26 -5.79 -1.83
C PRO A 232 6.78 -5.41 -1.80
N MET A 233 6.06 -6.01 -0.87
CA MET A 233 4.65 -5.73 -0.65
C MET A 233 4.40 -5.52 0.84
N GLY A 234 3.60 -4.50 1.18
CA GLY A 234 3.03 -4.33 2.51
C GLY A 234 1.54 -4.66 2.50
N VAL A 235 1.07 -5.38 3.52
CA VAL A 235 -0.34 -5.65 3.77
C VAL A 235 -0.67 -5.05 5.13
N ASP A 236 -1.42 -3.96 5.13
CA ASP A 236 -1.86 -3.31 6.35
C ASP A 236 -3.00 -4.12 6.96
N ALA A 237 -2.97 -4.31 8.27
CA ALA A 237 -3.93 -5.10 9.02
C ALA A 237 -4.38 -4.33 10.27
N ALA A 238 -5.55 -4.68 10.78
CA ALA A 238 -6.09 -4.13 12.02
C ALA A 238 -6.37 -5.26 13.00
N ALA A 239 -5.94 -5.09 14.25
CA ALA A 239 -6.19 -6.03 15.32
C ALA A 239 -6.75 -5.33 16.56
N ALA A 240 -7.71 -5.97 17.21
CA ALA A 240 -8.28 -5.55 18.47
C ALA A 240 -8.41 -6.75 19.41
N TRP A 241 -8.24 -6.52 20.72
CA TRP A 241 -8.51 -7.53 21.76
C TRP A 241 -7.83 -8.90 21.57
N GLY A 242 -6.64 -8.92 20.94
CA GLY A 242 -5.90 -10.15 20.70
C GLY A 242 -6.39 -10.95 19.47
N VAL A 243 -7.12 -10.33 18.56
CA VAL A 243 -7.58 -10.91 17.30
C VAL A 243 -7.27 -9.96 16.15
N VAL A 244 -6.83 -10.49 15.00
CA VAL A 244 -6.70 -9.72 13.76
C VAL A 244 -8.08 -9.69 13.09
N GLU A 245 -8.87 -8.67 13.39
CA GLU A 245 -10.23 -8.49 12.87
C GLU A 245 -10.24 -8.17 11.37
N ARG A 246 -9.22 -7.43 10.91
CA ARG A 246 -9.06 -7.05 9.50
C ARG A 246 -7.66 -7.44 9.02
N PRO A 247 -7.46 -8.69 8.55
CA PRO A 247 -6.14 -9.14 8.13
C PRO A 247 -5.63 -8.45 6.87
N VAL A 248 -6.53 -7.92 6.04
CA VAL A 248 -6.21 -7.17 4.82
C VAL A 248 -7.01 -5.87 4.80
N ARG A 249 -6.39 -4.77 5.18
CA ARG A 249 -7.00 -3.43 5.18
C ARG A 249 -6.57 -2.62 3.98
N ASP A 250 -5.28 -2.69 3.67
CA ASP A 250 -4.69 -2.04 2.51
C ASP A 250 -3.52 -2.85 1.97
N VAL A 251 -3.30 -2.79 0.67
CA VAL A 251 -2.21 -3.46 -0.02
C VAL A 251 -1.33 -2.43 -0.71
N ASN A 252 -0.03 -2.51 -0.45
CA ASN A 252 0.98 -1.60 -0.96
C ASN A 252 2.08 -2.38 -1.68
N ALA A 253 1.96 -2.58 -2.99
CA ALA A 253 2.97 -3.21 -3.86
C ALA A 253 4.11 -2.24 -4.19
N ARG A 254 4.93 -1.92 -3.18
CA ARG A 254 6.05 -0.97 -3.22
C ARG A 254 6.89 -1.07 -1.95
N TRP A 255 8.03 -0.38 -1.92
CA TRP A 255 8.68 -0.08 -0.65
C TRP A 255 7.78 0.83 0.19
N THR A 256 7.56 0.41 1.43
CA THR A 256 6.80 1.15 2.44
C THR A 256 7.73 1.55 3.58
N MET A 257 7.27 2.47 4.42
CA MET A 257 8.05 2.87 5.61
C MET A 257 8.28 1.67 6.55
N GLY A 258 7.28 0.79 6.69
CA GLY A 258 7.43 -0.44 7.46
C GLY A 258 8.44 -1.42 6.86
N ARG A 259 8.53 -1.50 5.53
CA ARG A 259 9.57 -2.32 4.87
C ARG A 259 10.98 -1.80 5.16
N ILE A 260 11.18 -0.49 5.15
CA ILE A 260 12.47 0.13 5.52
C ILE A 260 12.75 -0.10 7.01
N ALA A 261 11.73 0.02 7.86
CA ALA A 261 11.86 -0.20 9.29
C ALA A 261 12.31 -1.63 9.61
N LEU A 262 11.72 -2.64 8.95
CA LEU A 262 12.17 -4.04 9.06
C LEU A 262 13.61 -4.22 8.57
N ALA A 263 13.94 -3.68 7.41
CA ALA A 263 15.26 -3.85 6.82
C ALA A 263 16.37 -3.23 7.70
N THR A 264 16.09 -2.10 8.36
CA THR A 264 17.04 -1.40 9.23
C THR A 264 17.00 -1.87 10.68
N GLY A 265 15.95 -2.58 11.09
CA GLY A 265 15.66 -2.89 12.49
C GLY A 265 15.35 -1.66 13.36
N ARG A 266 14.94 -0.53 12.75
CA ARG A 266 14.71 0.75 13.45
C ARG A 266 13.33 1.30 13.14
N GLU A 267 12.77 2.07 14.08
CA GLU A 267 11.53 2.81 13.84
C GLU A 267 11.77 3.89 12.77
N VAL A 268 10.90 3.93 11.76
CA VAL A 268 10.92 4.94 10.71
C VAL A 268 9.73 5.88 10.90
N ARG A 269 10.01 7.17 11.12
CA ARG A 269 9.01 8.20 11.38
C ARG A 269 8.59 8.93 10.11
N ASN A 270 7.36 9.44 10.09
CA ASN A 270 6.85 10.28 9.03
C ASN A 270 7.73 11.55 8.94
N PRO A 271 8.32 11.87 7.79
CA PRO A 271 9.09 13.08 7.60
C PRO A 271 8.29 14.36 7.87
#